data_AF-A0A439LXG9-F1
#
_entry.id   AF-A0A439LXG9-F1
#
_cell.length_a   1.000
_cell.length_b   1.000
_cell.length_c   1.000
_cell.angle_alpha   90.00
_cell.angle_beta   90.00
_cell.angle_gamma   90.00
#
_symmetry.space_group_name_H-M   'P 1'
#
loop_
_entity.id
_entity.type
_entity.pdbx_description
1 polymer ?
#
loop_
_entity_poly.entity_id
_entity_poly.type
_entity_poly.pdbx_seq_one_letter_code
_entity_poly.pdbx_strand_id
1 'polypeptide(L)'
;MAREFRFLTTSNDLDIDWLSLDNMLYEAVTVPAAELRNACKTPIIEQHLGYGPGNSIDNDPAVKFCRSRYLGKDCYFIAKDGVQYIFSRP
;
A
#
# COMPACT_ATOMS: atom_id res chain seq x y z
N MET A 1 12.36 11.67 13.75
CA MET A 1 12.53 10.24 13.45
C MET A 1 11.46 9.84 12.44
N ALA A 2 11.85 9.46 11.22
CA ALA A 2 10.89 8.93 10.25
C ALA A 2 10.33 7.61 10.81
N ARG A 3 9.03 7.56 11.07
CA ARG A 3 8.35 6.34 11.53
C ARG A 3 8.19 5.44 10.31
N GLU A 4 9.08 4.45 10.16
CA GLU A 4 9.03 3.50 9.05
C GLU A 4 7.79 2.61 9.17
N PHE A 5 6.99 2.59 8.11
CA PHE A 5 5.88 1.66 7.97
C PHE A 5 6.43 0.32 7.47
N ARG A 6 5.88 -0.78 7.98
CA ARG A 6 6.31 -2.13 7.61
C ARG A 6 5.18 -2.85 6.89
N PHE A 7 5.55 -3.75 5.98
CA PHE A 7 4.60 -4.63 5.35
C PHE A 7 3.85 -5.42 6.44
N LEU A 8 2.52 -5.40 6.35
CA LEU A 8 1.65 -6.07 7.29
C LEU A 8 0.97 -7.28 6.64
N THR A 9 0.25 -7.06 5.53
CA THR A 9 -0.60 -8.09 4.89
C THR A 9 -1.02 -7.65 3.48
N THR A 10 -1.69 -8.53 2.74
CA THR A 10 -2.31 -8.31 1.41
C THR A 10 -3.77 -8.73 1.42
N SER A 11 -4.60 -8.23 0.49
CA SER A 11 -6.00 -8.73 0.36
C SER A 11 -6.11 -10.20 -0.07
N ASN A 12 -5.00 -10.85 -0.39
CA ASN A 12 -4.96 -12.26 -0.73
C ASN A 12 -4.65 -13.15 0.49
N ASP A 13 -4.30 -12.56 1.64
CA ASP A 13 -4.05 -13.32 2.85
C ASP A 13 -5.36 -13.86 3.44
N LEU A 14 -5.36 -15.13 3.84
CA LEU A 14 -6.55 -15.82 4.37
C LEU A 14 -7.06 -15.20 5.68
N ASP A 15 -6.17 -14.59 6.46
CA ASP A 15 -6.47 -14.02 7.78
C ASP A 15 -6.78 -12.51 7.74
N ILE A 16 -7.11 -11.96 6.56
CA ILE A 16 -7.39 -10.54 6.45
C ILE A 16 -8.71 -10.16 7.14
N ASP A 17 -8.68 -9.04 7.88
CA ASP A 17 -9.88 -8.46 8.48
C ASP A 17 -10.62 -7.64 7.42
N TRP A 18 -11.59 -8.27 6.78
CA TRP A 18 -12.37 -7.67 5.67
C TRP A 18 -13.11 -6.40 6.09
N LEU A 19 -13.61 -6.33 7.33
CA LEU A 19 -14.30 -5.13 7.82
C LEU A 19 -13.33 -3.93 7.93
N SER A 20 -12.13 -4.17 8.44
CA SER A 20 -11.07 -3.16 8.50
C SER A 20 -10.57 -2.79 7.11
N LEU A 21 -10.51 -3.74 6.17
CA LEU A 21 -10.18 -3.48 4.79
C LEU A 21 -11.22 -2.57 4.12
N ASP A 22 -12.51 -2.86 4.30
CA ASP A 22 -13.59 -2.05 3.74
C ASP A 22 -13.58 -0.63 4.31
N ASN A 23 -13.42 -0.50 5.63
CA ASN A 23 -13.27 0.81 6.26
C ASN A 23 -12.03 1.56 5.76
N MET A 24 -10.92 0.83 5.59
CA MET A 24 -9.68 1.38 5.03
C MET A 24 -9.90 1.90 3.61
N LEU A 25 -10.63 1.17 2.77
CA LEU A 25 -10.96 1.57 1.40
C LEU A 25 -11.90 2.77 1.38
N TYR A 26 -12.87 2.84 2.30
CA TYR A 26 -13.81 3.95 2.41
C TYR A 26 -13.12 5.25 2.84
N GLU A 27 -12.16 5.19 3.77
CA GLU A 27 -11.39 6.34 4.25
C GLU A 27 -10.13 6.64 3.41
N ALA A 28 -9.93 5.93 2.30
CA ALA A 28 -8.69 6.00 1.54
C ALA A 28 -8.49 7.35 0.85
N VAL A 29 -7.30 7.93 1.03
CA VAL A 29 -6.87 9.15 0.35
C VAL A 29 -5.71 8.80 -0.57
N THR A 30 -5.82 9.19 -1.85
CA THR A 30 -4.73 9.00 -2.81
C THR A 30 -3.56 9.91 -2.47
N VAL A 31 -2.36 9.33 -2.47
CA VAL A 31 -1.09 10.03 -2.19
C VAL A 31 -0.12 9.84 -3.36
N PRO A 32 0.87 10.73 -3.53
CA PRO A 32 1.94 10.51 -4.49
C PRO A 32 2.78 9.28 -4.14
N ALA A 33 3.23 8.53 -5.15
CA ALA A 33 4.08 7.35 -4.96
C ALA A 33 5.39 7.66 -4.19
N ALA A 34 5.94 8.87 -4.37
CA ALA A 34 7.12 9.33 -3.66
C ALA A 34 6.92 9.33 -2.13
N GLU A 35 5.71 9.64 -1.66
CA GLU A 35 5.36 9.62 -0.23
C GLU A 35 5.40 8.18 0.31
N LEU A 36 4.78 7.25 -0.41
CA LEU A 36 4.75 5.84 -0.06
C LEU A 36 6.16 5.22 -0.05
N ARG A 37 7.00 5.52 -1.05
CA ARG A 37 8.40 5.09 -1.12
C ARG A 37 9.22 5.57 0.09
N ASN A 38 9.04 6.84 0.45
CA ASN A 38 9.74 7.44 1.58
C ASN A 38 9.29 6.83 2.92
N ALA A 39 7.99 6.53 3.06
CA ALA A 39 7.43 5.99 4.29
C ALA A 39 7.65 4.48 4.49
N CYS A 40 7.62 3.69 3.41
CA CYS A 40 7.51 2.22 3.47
C CYS A 40 8.72 1.46 2.89
N LYS A 41 9.68 2.15 2.25
CA LYS A 41 10.83 1.52 1.54
C LYS A 41 10.38 0.38 0.62
N THR A 42 9.67 0.74 -0.45
CA THR A 42 9.00 -0.20 -1.37
C THR A 42 9.77 -0.81 -2.56
N PRO A 43 11.11 -0.68 -2.76
CA PRO A 43 11.75 -1.19 -3.98
C PRO A 43 11.48 -2.67 -4.27
N ILE A 44 11.37 -3.50 -3.23
CA ILE A 44 11.11 -4.94 -3.35
C ILE A 44 9.66 -5.21 -3.80
N ILE A 45 8.70 -4.41 -3.31
CA ILE A 45 7.29 -4.56 -3.66
C ILE A 45 7.02 -4.15 -5.12
N GLU A 46 7.68 -3.09 -5.59
CA GLU A 46 7.56 -2.65 -6.99
C GLU A 46 8.03 -3.78 -7.94
N GLN A 47 9.12 -4.48 -7.60
CA GLN A 47 9.60 -5.65 -8.36
C GLN A 47 8.62 -6.83 -8.32
N HIS A 48 8.03 -7.14 -7.16
CA HIS A 48 7.04 -8.21 -7.03
C HIS A 48 5.77 -7.95 -7.86
N LEU A 49 5.43 -6.68 -8.05
CA LEU A 49 4.32 -6.25 -8.91
C LEU A 49 4.67 -6.21 -10.41
N GLY A 50 5.90 -6.55 -10.78
CA GLY A 50 6.38 -6.54 -12.17
C GLY A 50 6.87 -5.18 -12.66
N TYR A 51 7.09 -4.23 -11.76
CA TYR A 51 7.63 -2.91 -12.07
C TYR A 51 9.13 -2.85 -11.81
N GLY A 52 9.81 -1.97 -12.54
CA GLY A 52 11.26 -1.85 -12.46
C GLY A 52 11.77 -0.62 -13.20
N PRO A 53 13.09 -0.49 -13.37
CA PRO A 53 13.70 0.70 -13.96
C PRO A 53 13.25 1.01 -15.40
N GLY A 54 12.76 0.01 -16.15
CA GLY A 54 12.18 0.19 -17.49
C GLY A 54 10.65 0.29 -17.55
N ASN A 55 9.97 0.02 -16.44
CA ASN A 55 8.51 0.05 -16.32
C ASN A 55 8.13 0.54 -14.93
N SER A 56 8.10 1.86 -14.75
CA SER A 56 7.81 2.45 -13.44
C SER A 56 6.34 2.26 -13.07
N ILE A 57 6.11 1.86 -11.82
CA ILE A 57 4.77 1.76 -11.23
C ILE A 57 4.03 3.11 -11.24
N ASP A 58 4.77 4.23 -11.27
CA ASP A 58 4.20 5.59 -11.31
C ASP A 58 3.47 5.89 -12.62
N ASN A 59 3.85 5.19 -13.70
CA ASN A 59 3.29 5.41 -15.03
C ASN A 59 2.08 4.52 -15.31
N ASP A 60 1.73 3.62 -14.39
CA ASP A 60 0.60 2.71 -14.56
C ASP A 60 -0.69 3.35 -14.01
N PRO A 61 -1.63 3.75 -14.88
CA PRO A 61 -2.88 4.39 -14.44
C PRO A 61 -3.80 3.43 -13.66
N ALA A 62 -3.58 2.12 -13.73
CA ALA A 62 -4.31 1.14 -12.94
C ALA A 62 -3.82 1.06 -11.49
N VAL A 63 -2.64 1.62 -11.19
CA VAL A 63 -2.07 1.62 -9.85
C VAL A 63 -2.40 2.92 -9.12
N LYS A 64 -2.98 2.77 -7.93
CA LYS A 64 -3.22 3.88 -7.00
C LYS A 64 -2.45 3.65 -5.71
N PHE A 65 -1.79 4.70 -5.22
CA PHE A 65 -1.15 4.71 -3.92
C PHE A 65 -2.05 5.44 -2.95
N CYS A 66 -2.38 4.80 -1.84
CA CYS A 66 -3.35 5.33 -0.90
C CYS A 66 -2.79 5.34 0.51
N ARG A 67 -3.26 6.29 1.31
CA ARG A 67 -3.08 6.36 2.74
C ARG A 67 -4.44 6.21 3.40
N SER A 68 -4.52 5.44 4.49
CA SER A 68 -5.75 5.24 5.24
C SER A 68 -5.44 4.73 6.66
N ARG A 69 -6.39 4.03 7.28
CA ARG A 69 -6.25 3.33 8.55
C ARG A 69 -6.65 1.87 8.40
N TYR A 70 -5.80 0.97 8.87
CA TYR A 70 -6.09 -0.47 8.95
C TYR A 70 -5.91 -0.93 10.40
N LEU A 71 -6.88 -1.67 10.95
CA LEU A 71 -6.94 -2.05 12.37
C LEU A 71 -6.77 -0.84 13.32
N GLY A 72 -7.32 0.32 12.93
CA GLY A 72 -7.22 1.58 13.69
C GLY A 72 -5.85 2.26 13.66
N LYS A 73 -4.86 1.73 12.93
CA LYS A 73 -3.51 2.32 12.78
C LYS A 73 -3.37 3.00 11.42
N ASP A 74 -2.63 4.12 11.37
CA ASP A 74 -2.19 4.72 10.10
C ASP A 74 -1.59 3.63 9.20
N CYS A 75 -2.01 3.56 7.94
CA CYS A 75 -1.47 2.64 6.95
C CYS A 75 -1.31 3.32 5.58
N TYR A 76 -0.43 2.73 4.78
CA TYR A 76 -0.33 2.96 3.34
C TYR A 76 -0.69 1.68 2.61
N PHE A 77 -1.24 1.78 1.41
CA PHE A 77 -1.46 0.61 0.57
C PHE A 77 -1.37 0.91 -0.92
N ILE A 78 -1.11 -0.14 -1.69
CA ILE A 78 -1.10 -0.11 -3.15
C ILE A 78 -2.37 -0.79 -3.65
N ALA A 79 -3.19 -0.07 -4.41
CA ALA A 79 -4.38 -0.60 -5.06
C ALA A 79 -4.13 -0.81 -6.55
N LYS A 80 -4.17 -2.07 -6.99
CA LYS A 80 -4.09 -2.51 -8.39
C LYS A 80 -4.96 -3.75 -8.55
N ASP A 81 -6.09 -3.60 -9.25
CA ASP A 81 -7.15 -4.63 -9.38
C ASP A 81 -7.68 -5.18 -8.03
N GLY A 82 -7.46 -4.44 -6.93
CA GLY A 82 -7.68 -4.89 -5.55
C GLY A 82 -6.64 -4.25 -4.61
N VAL A 83 -6.59 -4.65 -3.33
CA VAL A 83 -5.59 -4.15 -2.37
C VAL A 83 -4.41 -5.10 -2.31
N GLN A 84 -3.33 -4.77 -3.02
CA GLN A 84 -2.20 -5.68 -3.18
C GLN A 84 -1.30 -5.71 -1.94
N TYR A 85 -1.03 -4.57 -1.30
CA TYR A 85 -0.06 -4.49 -0.20
C TYR A 85 -0.48 -3.45 0.82
N ILE A 86 -0.61 -3.83 2.09
CA ILE A 86 -0.91 -2.94 3.22
C ILE A 86 0.34 -2.81 4.09
N PHE A 87 0.75 -1.56 4.35
CA PHE A 87 1.85 -1.19 5.22
C PHE A 87 1.30 -0.46 6.42
N SER A 88 1.55 -0.97 7.62
CA SER A 88 1.11 -0.32 8.87
C SER A 88 2.32 0.02 9.71
N ARG A 89 2.12 0.95 10.64
CA ARG A 89 3.05 1.08 11.77
C ARG A 89 3.02 -0.20 12.62
N PRO A 90 4.18 -0.64 13.16
CA PRO A 90 4.23 -1.72 14.13
C PRO A 90 3.31 -1.44 15.33
#